data_AF-A0A5K8B1H3-F1
#
_entry.id   AF-A0A5K8B1H3-F1
#
_cell.length_a   1.000
_cell.length_b   1.000
_cell.length_c   1.000
_cell.angle_alpha   90.00
_cell.angle_beta   90.00
_cell.angle_gamma   90.00
#
_symmetry.space_group_name_H-M   'P 1'
#
loop_
_entity.id
_entity.type
_entity.pdbx_description
1 polymer ?
#
loop_
_entity_poly.entity_id
_entity_poly.type
_entity_poly.pdbx_seq_one_letter_code
_entity_poly.pdbx_strand_id
1 'polypeptide(L)'
;MTHSEEFESTIRLTQFTLLISGIKLYRKKWNFLIDILVQKFLFYLNMITLYPVLIAEIYLLIEALQKGGSFVEHSLMTPCITVSILGTVKVCFLYKNSDILLEIIDKLSEIHPKFNNDVEIANEDRETTNEEKVTKDSMRLLNLNMLVLIGSGVCVVTMFCLMPFILMMIGYYQDGVLKIQYPYLVKYFFDAYSIRLWYLEYIHQVYAS
;
A
#
# COMPACT_ATOMS: atom_id res chain seq x y z
N MET A 1 -22.87 -13.94 9.85
CA MET A 1 -22.38 -12.81 9.07
C MET A 1 -23.11 -12.87 7.73
N THR A 2 -23.92 -11.86 7.41
CA THR A 2 -24.74 -11.84 6.19
C THR A 2 -23.88 -11.45 4.98
N HIS A 3 -24.25 -11.86 3.76
CA HIS A 3 -23.46 -11.59 2.56
C HIS A 3 -23.31 -10.08 2.25
N SER A 4 -24.30 -9.28 2.63
CA SER A 4 -24.23 -7.82 2.60
C SER A 4 -23.16 -7.26 3.55
N GLU A 5 -22.99 -7.86 4.73
CA GLU A 5 -21.95 -7.43 5.69
C GLU A 5 -20.53 -7.71 5.16
N GLU A 6 -20.33 -8.82 4.45
CA GLU A 6 -19.03 -9.15 3.84
C GLU A 6 -18.64 -8.18 2.73
N PHE A 7 -19.59 -7.84 1.84
CA PHE A 7 -19.38 -6.86 0.78
C PHE A 7 -19.10 -5.46 1.33
N GLU A 8 -19.91 -5.00 2.28
CA GLU A 8 -19.73 -3.69 2.88
C GLU A 8 -18.42 -3.59 3.67
N SER A 9 -18.01 -4.66 4.35
CA SER A 9 -16.71 -4.76 5.02
C SER A 9 -15.55 -4.59 4.04
N THR A 10 -15.60 -5.26 2.88
CA THR A 10 -14.54 -5.20 1.87
C THR A 10 -14.47 -3.84 1.17
N ILE A 11 -15.62 -3.22 0.88
CA ILE A 11 -15.65 -1.85 0.37
C ILE A 11 -15.07 -0.89 1.40
N ARG A 12 -15.47 -1.01 2.67
CA ARG A 12 -14.97 -0.15 3.76
C ARG A 12 -13.47 -0.31 3.95
N LEU A 13 -12.96 -1.53 3.86
CA LEU A 13 -11.54 -1.83 3.95
C LEU A 13 -10.76 -1.22 2.78
N THR A 14 -11.28 -1.34 1.56
CA THR A 14 -10.70 -0.72 0.35
C THR A 14 -10.66 0.80 0.47
N GLN A 15 -11.78 1.40 0.92
CA GLN A 15 -11.89 2.83 1.16
C GLN A 15 -10.90 3.29 2.24
N PHE A 16 -10.70 2.50 3.28
CA PHE A 16 -9.73 2.80 4.35
C PHE A 16 -8.28 2.72 3.83
N THR A 17 -7.92 1.68 3.08
CA THR A 17 -6.59 1.56 2.46
C THR A 17 -6.29 2.74 1.54
N LEU A 18 -7.25 3.13 0.69
CA LEU A 18 -7.10 4.27 -0.22
C LEU A 18 -7.03 5.60 0.54
N LEU A 19 -7.74 5.73 1.66
CA LEU A 19 -7.68 6.90 2.53
C LEU A 19 -6.31 7.04 3.20
N ILE A 20 -5.69 5.95 3.63
CA ILE A 20 -4.29 5.95 4.12
C ILE A 20 -3.34 6.45 3.03
N SER A 21 -3.59 6.10 1.76
CA SER A 21 -2.82 6.64 0.64
C SER A 21 -3.14 8.10 0.29
N GLY A 22 -4.08 8.75 0.99
CA GLY A 22 -4.50 10.13 0.76
C GLY A 22 -5.61 10.31 -0.29
N ILE A 23 -6.23 9.21 -0.75
CA ILE A 23 -7.33 9.23 -1.71
C ILE A 23 -8.67 9.05 -0.96
N LYS A 24 -9.53 10.06 -1.03
CA LYS A 24 -10.85 10.00 -0.39
C LYS A 24 -11.88 9.38 -1.34
N LEU A 25 -12.37 8.18 -1.00
CA LEU A 25 -13.52 7.55 -1.67
C LEU A 25 -14.81 7.60 -0.83
N TYR A 26 -15.04 8.73 -0.14
CA TYR A 26 -16.28 8.96 0.61
C TYR A 26 -17.00 10.19 0.08
N ARG A 27 -18.29 10.02 -0.28
CA ARG A 27 -19.19 11.13 -0.65
C ARG A 27 -19.67 11.93 0.57
N LYS A 28 -19.46 11.43 1.79
CA LYS A 28 -19.86 12.10 3.04
C LYS A 28 -19.08 13.40 3.22
N LYS A 29 -19.79 14.52 3.39
CA LYS A 29 -19.20 15.83 3.68
C LYS A 29 -18.43 15.74 5.01
N TRP A 30 -17.11 15.81 4.93
CA TRP A 30 -16.25 16.02 6.09
C TRP A 30 -16.12 17.52 6.34
N ASN A 31 -15.59 17.90 7.50
CA ASN A 31 -15.22 19.29 7.74
C ASN A 31 -14.20 19.73 6.66
N PHE A 32 -14.38 20.92 6.10
CA PHE A 32 -13.56 21.47 5.00
C PHE A 32 -12.05 21.36 5.26
N LEU A 33 -11.62 21.58 6.50
CA LEU A 33 -10.22 21.45 6.92
C LEU A 33 -9.70 20.02 6.84
N ILE A 34 -10.50 19.04 7.24
CA ILE A 34 -10.09 17.63 7.20
C ILE A 34 -10.05 17.16 5.76
N ASP A 35 -10.94 17.66 4.91
CA ASP A 35 -10.93 17.35 3.47
C ASP A 35 -9.64 17.84 2.81
N ILE A 36 -9.24 19.08 3.10
CA ILE A 36 -7.98 19.65 2.60
C ILE A 36 -6.76 18.92 3.19
N LEU A 37 -6.77 18.63 4.49
CA LEU A 37 -5.67 17.94 5.16
C LEU A 37 -5.47 16.53 4.60
N VAL A 38 -6.54 15.77 4.41
CA VAL A 38 -6.44 14.38 3.94
C VAL A 38 -6.18 14.32 2.42
N GLN A 39 -6.92 15.08 1.61
CA GLN A 39 -6.81 14.97 0.14
C GLN A 39 -5.58 15.64 -0.46
N LYS A 40 -5.13 16.76 0.12
CA LYS A 40 -3.97 17.50 -0.40
C LYS A 40 -2.75 17.23 0.45
N PHE A 41 -2.83 17.52 1.75
CA PHE A 41 -1.62 17.45 2.58
C PHE A 41 -1.09 16.02 2.73
N LEU A 42 -1.93 15.03 3.08
CA LEU A 42 -1.47 13.65 3.28
C LEU A 42 -0.96 13.02 1.98
N PHE A 43 -1.65 13.25 0.86
CA PHE A 43 -1.22 12.77 -0.45
C PHE A 43 0.13 13.37 -0.89
N TYR A 44 0.28 14.70 -0.82
CA TYR A 44 1.55 15.34 -1.17
C TYR A 44 2.68 14.98 -0.19
N LEU A 45 2.38 14.79 1.10
CA LEU A 45 3.36 14.38 2.11
C LEU A 45 3.90 12.96 1.82
N ASN A 46 3.03 12.01 1.47
CA ASN A 46 3.44 10.66 1.06
C ASN A 46 4.35 10.73 -0.18
N MET A 47 3.98 11.55 -1.17
CA MET A 47 4.77 11.71 -2.39
C MET A 47 6.13 12.36 -2.11
N ILE A 48 6.16 13.47 -1.36
CA ILE A 48 7.39 14.19 -1.00
C ILE A 48 8.32 13.32 -0.14
N THR A 49 7.78 12.41 0.66
CA THR A 49 8.60 11.45 1.43
C THR A 49 9.18 10.35 0.52
N LEU A 50 8.38 9.83 -0.42
CA LEU A 50 8.79 8.72 -1.28
C LEU A 50 9.83 9.12 -2.35
N TYR A 51 9.67 10.27 -3.01
CA TYR A 51 10.52 10.65 -4.14
C TYR A 51 12.01 10.82 -3.81
N PRO A 52 12.41 11.45 -2.69
CA PRO A 52 13.82 11.57 -2.30
C PRO A 52 14.47 10.21 -2.11
N VAL A 53 13.78 9.26 -1.46
CA VAL A 53 14.24 7.87 -1.29
C VAL A 53 14.43 7.23 -2.66
N LEU A 54 13.41 7.28 -3.52
CA LEU A 54 13.44 6.69 -4.86
C LEU A 54 14.58 7.25 -5.73
N ILE A 55 14.78 8.56 -5.73
CA ILE A 55 15.85 9.22 -6.51
C ILE A 55 17.22 8.75 -6.02
N ALA A 56 17.39 8.65 -4.70
CA ALA A 56 18.66 8.25 -4.13
C ALA A 56 18.95 6.75 -4.33
N GLU A 57 17.93 5.89 -4.32
CA GLU A 57 18.05 4.48 -4.72
C GLU A 57 18.48 4.34 -6.20
N ILE A 58 17.83 5.07 -7.11
CA ILE A 58 18.17 5.07 -8.54
C ILE A 58 19.60 5.58 -8.75
N TYR A 59 20.00 6.65 -8.04
CA TYR A 59 21.36 7.16 -8.12
C TYR A 59 22.39 6.12 -7.68
N LEU A 60 22.12 5.41 -6.56
CA LEU A 60 22.99 4.35 -6.08
C LEU A 60 23.10 3.20 -7.09
N LEU A 61 21.98 2.82 -7.71
CA LEU A 61 21.95 1.80 -8.76
C LEU A 61 22.81 2.20 -9.98
N ILE A 62 22.77 3.46 -10.39
CA ILE A 62 23.59 3.97 -11.49
C ILE A 62 25.07 4.01 -11.11
N GLU A 63 25.41 4.51 -9.91
CA GLU A 63 26.79 4.56 -9.41
C GLU A 63 27.40 3.14 -9.32
N ALA A 64 26.60 2.17 -8.89
CA ALA A 64 26.95 0.77 -8.81
C ALA A 64 27.26 0.13 -10.17
N LEU A 65 26.41 0.39 -11.17
CA LEU A 65 26.60 -0.09 -12.54
C LEU A 65 27.89 0.46 -13.15
N GLN A 66 28.25 1.71 -12.85
CA GLN A 66 29.46 2.35 -13.34
C GLN A 66 30.74 1.83 -12.68
N LYS A 67 30.68 1.50 -11.38
CA LYS A 67 31.85 1.07 -10.59
C LYS A 67 32.10 -0.44 -10.61
N GLY A 68 31.22 -1.23 -11.24
CA GLY A 68 31.33 -2.68 -11.25
C GLY A 68 31.09 -3.30 -9.86
N GLY A 69 30.19 -2.70 -9.08
CA GLY A 69 29.81 -3.21 -7.75
C GLY A 69 29.19 -4.63 -7.80
N SER A 70 29.00 -5.25 -6.64
CA SER A 70 28.44 -6.60 -6.54
C SER A 70 27.04 -6.66 -7.18
N PHE A 71 26.94 -7.32 -8.34
CA PHE A 71 25.69 -7.48 -9.08
C PHE A 71 24.54 -8.05 -8.22
N VAL A 72 24.89 -8.83 -7.20
CA VAL A 72 23.95 -9.44 -6.25
C VAL A 72 23.23 -8.38 -5.41
N GLU A 73 23.96 -7.41 -4.85
CA GLU A 73 23.36 -6.37 -3.99
C GLU A 73 22.42 -5.46 -4.79
N HIS A 74 22.79 -5.15 -6.04
CA HIS A 74 22.00 -4.26 -6.91
C HIS A 74 20.76 -4.95 -7.50
N SER A 75 20.86 -6.25 -7.80
CA SER A 75 19.70 -7.05 -8.25
C SER A 75 18.66 -7.24 -7.15
N LEU A 76 19.09 -7.29 -5.89
CA LEU A 76 18.18 -7.37 -4.73
C LEU A 76 17.36 -6.08 -4.53
N MET A 77 17.88 -4.93 -4.94
CA MET A 77 17.25 -3.62 -4.75
C MET A 77 16.34 -3.18 -5.92
N THR A 78 16.62 -3.69 -7.13
CA THR A 78 15.85 -3.43 -8.35
C THR A 78 14.33 -3.71 -8.24
N PRO A 79 13.86 -4.83 -7.64
CA PRO A 79 12.42 -5.06 -7.50
C PRO A 79 11.74 -4.01 -6.62
N CYS A 80 12.41 -3.49 -5.58
CA CYS A 80 11.87 -2.45 -4.71
C CYS A 80 11.61 -1.16 -5.49
N ILE A 81 12.60 -0.69 -6.25
CA ILE A 81 12.48 0.49 -7.13
C ILE A 81 11.31 0.31 -8.11
N THR A 82 11.20 -0.86 -8.71
CA THR A 82 10.16 -1.17 -9.70
C THR A 82 8.76 -1.13 -9.08
N VAL A 83 8.59 -1.75 -7.90
CA VAL A 83 7.32 -1.77 -7.16
C VAL A 83 6.95 -0.37 -6.69
N SER A 84 7.91 0.42 -6.19
CA SER A 84 7.69 1.80 -5.77
C SER A 84 7.21 2.68 -6.93
N ILE A 85 7.87 2.63 -8.10
CA ILE A 85 7.45 3.37 -9.30
C ILE A 85 6.04 2.94 -9.74
N LEU A 86 5.79 1.63 -9.82
CA LEU A 86 4.49 1.09 -10.23
C LEU A 86 3.38 1.52 -9.26
N GLY A 87 3.67 1.50 -7.96
CA GLY A 87 2.79 1.99 -6.91
C GLY A 87 2.46 3.47 -7.10
N THR A 88 3.48 4.31 -7.28
CA THR A 88 3.29 5.75 -7.51
C THR A 88 2.42 6.04 -8.74
N VAL A 89 2.65 5.33 -9.85
CA VAL A 89 1.85 5.50 -11.07
C VAL A 89 0.39 5.10 -10.83
N LYS A 90 0.14 3.97 -10.17
CA LYS A 90 -1.21 3.51 -9.83
C LYS A 90 -1.95 4.51 -8.95
N VAL A 91 -1.31 4.97 -7.87
CA VAL A 91 -1.94 5.92 -6.93
C VAL A 91 -2.19 7.27 -7.63
N CYS A 92 -1.27 7.75 -8.47
CA CYS A 92 -1.46 8.97 -9.25
C CYS A 92 -2.64 8.84 -10.24
N PHE A 93 -2.76 7.69 -10.91
CA PHE A 93 -3.89 7.41 -11.80
C PHE A 93 -5.23 7.35 -11.03
N LEU A 94 -5.25 6.69 -9.88
CA LEU A 94 -6.45 6.62 -9.02
C LEU A 94 -6.84 8.00 -8.48
N TYR A 95 -5.87 8.82 -8.09
CA TYR A 95 -6.11 10.18 -7.62
C TYR A 95 -6.76 11.06 -8.69
N LYS A 96 -6.24 11.00 -9.94
CA LYS A 96 -6.80 11.75 -11.08
C LYS A 96 -8.20 11.30 -11.49
N ASN A 97 -8.50 10.01 -11.35
CA ASN A 97 -9.79 9.42 -11.73
C ASN A 97 -10.69 9.14 -10.51
N SER A 98 -10.51 9.88 -9.42
CA SER A 98 -11.21 9.64 -8.15
C SER A 98 -12.74 9.75 -8.27
N ASP A 99 -13.25 10.64 -9.12
CA ASP A 99 -14.69 10.76 -9.38
C ASP A 99 -15.27 9.52 -10.07
N ILE A 100 -14.54 8.94 -11.02
CA ILE A 100 -14.93 7.72 -11.73
C ILE A 100 -14.93 6.53 -10.77
N LEU A 101 -13.96 6.46 -9.86
CA LEU A 101 -13.91 5.41 -8.83
C LEU A 101 -15.12 5.46 -7.90
N LEU A 102 -15.57 6.67 -7.53
CA LEU A 102 -16.79 6.84 -6.74
C LEU A 102 -18.03 6.32 -7.49
N GLU A 103 -18.14 6.62 -8.79
CA GLU A 103 -19.24 6.12 -9.62
C GLU A 103 -19.23 4.59 -9.74
N ILE A 104 -18.05 3.98 -9.88
CA ILE A 104 -17.90 2.52 -9.93
C ILE A 104 -18.34 1.88 -8.62
N ILE A 105 -17.94 2.43 -7.47
CA ILE A 105 -18.36 1.93 -6.16
C ILE A 105 -19.88 2.04 -5.99
N ASP A 106 -20.48 3.16 -6.40
CA ASP A 106 -21.93 3.35 -6.32
C ASP A 106 -22.67 2.33 -7.18
N LYS A 107 -22.25 2.13 -8.43
CA LYS A 107 -22.84 1.11 -9.32
C LYS A 107 -22.64 -0.30 -8.79
N LEU A 108 -21.46 -0.60 -8.23
CA LEU A 108 -21.18 -1.90 -7.64
C LEU A 108 -22.09 -2.15 -6.41
N SER A 109 -22.35 -1.10 -5.63
CA SER A 109 -23.29 -1.16 -4.50
C SER A 109 -24.75 -1.25 -4.92
N GLU A 110 -25.11 -0.80 -6.12
CA GLU A 110 -26.45 -0.86 -6.68
C GLU A 110 -26.73 -2.23 -7.32
N ILE A 111 -25.75 -2.78 -8.04
CA ILE A 111 -25.81 -4.11 -8.65
C ILE A 111 -25.82 -5.20 -7.57
N HIS A 112 -25.16 -4.96 -6.44
CA HIS A 112 -25.20 -5.91 -5.33
C HIS A 112 -26.61 -5.91 -4.74
N PRO A 113 -27.34 -7.05 -4.75
CA PRO A 113 -28.66 -7.09 -4.14
C PRO A 113 -28.47 -6.75 -2.67
N LYS A 114 -29.22 -5.74 -2.20
CA LYS A 114 -29.51 -5.61 -0.77
C LYS A 114 -30.34 -6.83 -0.43
N PHE A 115 -29.68 -7.93 -0.10
CA PHE A 115 -30.28 -9.10 0.53
C PHE A 115 -30.73 -8.68 1.94
N ASN A 116 -31.72 -7.79 1.99
CA ASN A 116 -32.60 -7.72 3.13
C ASN A 116 -33.38 -9.01 3.07
N ASN A 117 -33.25 -9.80 4.13
CA ASN A 117 -34.24 -10.80 4.45
C ASN A 117 -35.62 -10.10 4.39
N ASP A 118 -36.57 -10.83 3.85
CA ASP A 118 -38.00 -10.53 3.81
C ASP A 118 -38.50 -9.98 2.45
N VAL A 119 -39.31 -10.85 1.83
CA VAL A 119 -40.39 -10.59 0.86
C VAL A 119 -40.05 -10.88 -0.61
N GLU A 120 -40.63 -12.00 -1.09
CA GLU A 120 -41.18 -12.22 -2.45
C GLU A 120 -40.18 -12.44 -3.61
N ILE A 121 -40.27 -13.42 -4.52
CA ILE A 121 -41.39 -14.18 -5.09
C ILE A 121 -40.85 -15.53 -5.58
N ALA A 122 -41.56 -16.61 -5.23
CA ALA A 122 -41.50 -17.86 -5.96
C ALA A 122 -41.90 -17.60 -7.42
N ASN A 123 -41.00 -17.86 -8.40
CA ASN A 123 -41.29 -18.23 -9.82
C ASN A 123 -40.16 -17.95 -10.85
N GLU A 124 -38.94 -17.54 -10.49
CA GLU A 124 -37.83 -17.30 -11.45
C GLU A 124 -36.55 -18.16 -11.21
N ASP A 125 -36.73 -19.41 -10.75
CA ASP A 125 -35.73 -20.23 -10.06
C ASP A 125 -34.63 -20.92 -10.93
N ARG A 126 -34.21 -20.37 -12.09
CA ARG A 126 -33.08 -20.96 -12.86
C ARG A 126 -32.01 -20.00 -13.35
N GLU A 127 -32.36 -18.80 -13.82
CA GLU A 127 -31.36 -17.80 -14.22
C GLU A 127 -30.80 -17.05 -13.01
N THR A 128 -31.68 -16.69 -12.07
CA THR A 128 -31.31 -16.06 -10.79
C THR A 128 -30.30 -16.89 -9.99
N THR A 129 -30.45 -18.21 -9.96
CA THR A 129 -29.54 -19.11 -9.21
C THR A 129 -28.12 -19.17 -9.79
N ASN A 130 -27.97 -19.01 -11.11
CA ASN A 130 -26.65 -19.00 -11.75
C ASN A 130 -25.96 -17.65 -11.56
N GLU A 131 -26.69 -16.55 -11.73
CA GLU A 131 -26.16 -15.20 -11.47
C GLU A 131 -25.80 -14.99 -10.00
N GLU A 132 -26.61 -15.54 -9.09
CA GLU A 132 -26.34 -15.51 -7.65
C GLU A 132 -25.09 -16.32 -7.29
N LYS A 133 -24.91 -17.52 -7.88
CA LYS A 133 -23.69 -18.32 -7.70
C LYS A 133 -22.46 -17.61 -8.26
N VAL A 134 -22.54 -17.02 -9.45
CA VAL A 134 -21.42 -16.29 -10.07
C VAL A 134 -21.06 -15.06 -9.25
N THR A 135 -22.05 -14.30 -8.77
CA THR A 135 -21.84 -13.13 -7.91
C THR A 135 -21.21 -13.55 -6.58
N LYS A 136 -21.68 -14.64 -5.99
CA LYS A 136 -21.13 -15.21 -4.75
C LYS A 136 -19.68 -15.65 -4.88
N ASP A 137 -19.34 -16.37 -5.95
CA ASP A 137 -17.97 -16.82 -6.19
C ASP A 137 -17.05 -15.62 -6.46
N SER A 138 -17.52 -14.64 -7.22
CA SER A 138 -16.79 -13.39 -7.47
C SER A 138 -16.51 -12.62 -6.17
N MET A 139 -17.50 -12.55 -5.27
CA MET A 139 -17.36 -11.90 -3.96
C MET A 139 -16.40 -12.63 -3.03
N ARG A 140 -16.46 -13.97 -3.01
CA ARG A 140 -15.52 -14.78 -2.25
C ARG A 140 -14.09 -14.57 -2.75
N LEU A 141 -13.89 -14.53 -4.06
CA LEU A 141 -12.59 -14.24 -4.67
C LEU A 141 -12.11 -12.82 -4.35
N LEU A 142 -13.00 -11.83 -4.38
CA LEU A 142 -12.66 -10.44 -4.03
C LEU A 142 -12.23 -10.31 -2.57
N ASN A 143 -12.99 -10.90 -1.63
CA ASN A 143 -12.66 -10.89 -0.21
C ASN A 143 -11.34 -11.60 0.07
N LEU A 144 -11.12 -12.76 -0.55
CA LEU A 144 -9.87 -13.50 -0.42
C LEU A 144 -8.69 -12.71 -0.98
N ASN A 145 -8.85 -12.10 -2.17
CA ASN A 145 -7.81 -11.26 -2.76
C ASN A 145 -7.47 -10.05 -1.89
N MET A 146 -8.47 -9.37 -1.33
CA MET A 146 -8.27 -8.24 -0.42
C MET A 146 -7.55 -8.66 0.86
N LEU A 147 -7.95 -9.79 1.46
CA LEU A 147 -7.29 -10.34 2.63
C LEU A 147 -5.83 -10.72 2.35
N VAL A 148 -5.58 -11.40 1.23
CA VAL A 148 -4.22 -11.78 0.81
C VAL A 148 -3.38 -10.55 0.51
N LEU A 149 -3.94 -9.53 -0.16
CA LEU A 149 -3.23 -8.29 -0.48
C LEU A 149 -2.83 -7.53 0.79
N ILE A 150 -3.75 -7.35 1.73
CA ILE A 150 -3.46 -6.64 2.99
C ILE A 150 -2.51 -7.47 3.85
N GLY A 151 -2.75 -8.78 3.97
CA GLY A 151 -1.89 -9.68 4.75
C GLY A 151 -0.46 -9.74 4.20
N SER A 152 -0.31 -9.85 2.87
CA SER A 152 1.01 -9.83 2.22
C SER A 152 1.68 -8.46 2.36
N GLY A 153 0.94 -7.35 2.20
CA GLY A 153 1.47 -6.00 2.40
C GLY A 153 2.02 -5.80 3.82
N VAL A 154 1.25 -6.15 4.85
CA VAL A 154 1.69 -6.06 6.25
C VAL A 154 2.92 -6.94 6.51
N CYS A 155 2.93 -8.16 5.98
CA CYS A 155 4.09 -9.07 6.09
C CYS A 155 5.35 -8.48 5.46
N VAL A 156 5.24 -7.91 4.24
CA VAL A 156 6.38 -7.29 3.55
C VAL A 156 6.90 -6.08 4.33
N VAL A 157 6.03 -5.17 4.75
CA VAL A 157 6.42 -3.97 5.51
C VAL A 157 7.10 -4.35 6.83
N THR A 158 6.53 -5.30 7.57
CA THR A 158 7.11 -5.76 8.84
C THR A 158 8.48 -6.41 8.65
N MET A 159 8.62 -7.31 7.67
CA MET A 159 9.91 -7.93 7.37
C MET A 159 10.94 -6.90 6.92
N PHE A 160 10.53 -5.95 6.07
CA PHE A 160 11.39 -4.87 5.58
C PHE A 160 11.90 -3.98 6.71
N CYS A 161 11.05 -3.63 7.68
CA CYS A 161 11.45 -2.86 8.86
C CYS A 161 12.36 -3.66 9.82
N LEU A 162 12.10 -4.97 10.00
CA LEU A 162 12.83 -5.81 10.96
C LEU A 162 14.19 -6.29 10.43
N MET A 163 14.33 -6.45 9.12
CA MET A 163 15.57 -6.90 8.47
C MET A 163 16.84 -6.11 8.89
N PRO A 164 16.87 -4.76 8.89
CA PRO A 164 18.05 -4.01 9.32
C PRO A 164 18.39 -4.22 10.80
N PHE A 165 17.39 -4.45 11.67
CA PHE A 165 17.66 -4.76 13.08
C PHE A 165 18.31 -6.12 13.26
N ILE A 166 17.85 -7.13 12.50
CA ILE A 166 18.43 -8.47 12.54
C ILE A 166 19.88 -8.43 12.05
N LEU A 167 20.14 -7.75 10.93
CA LEU A 167 21.49 -7.61 10.38
C LEU A 167 22.42 -6.83 11.32
N MET A 168 21.93 -5.78 11.96
CA MET A 168 22.69 -5.04 12.98
C MET A 168 23.02 -5.90 14.20
N MET A 169 22.09 -6.74 14.67
CA MET A 169 22.36 -7.68 15.77
C MET A 169 23.40 -8.74 15.40
N ILE A 170 23.31 -9.33 14.20
CA ILE A 170 24.28 -10.32 13.72
C ILE A 170 25.68 -9.68 13.58
N GLY A 171 25.75 -8.50 12.98
CA GLY A 171 26.99 -7.76 12.82
C GLY A 171 27.63 -7.38 14.16
N TYR A 172 26.83 -6.98 15.15
CA TYR A 172 27.34 -6.70 16.48
C TYR A 172 27.92 -7.94 17.17
N TYR A 173 27.28 -9.11 17.01
CA TYR A 173 27.78 -10.36 17.58
C TYR A 173 29.10 -10.82 16.94
N GLN A 174 29.29 -10.58 15.64
CA GLN A 174 30.49 -11.00 14.90
C GLN A 174 31.66 -10.01 15.03
N ASP A 175 31.40 -8.71 14.85
CA ASP A 175 32.44 -7.69 14.74
C ASP A 175 32.69 -6.95 16.06
N GLY A 176 31.81 -7.07 17.05
CA GLY A 176 31.87 -6.31 18.30
C GLY A 176 31.62 -4.80 18.16
N VAL A 177 31.27 -4.34 16.96
CA VAL A 177 31.00 -2.92 16.64
C VAL A 177 29.59 -2.79 16.07
N LEU A 178 28.83 -1.81 16.58
CA LEU A 178 27.50 -1.51 16.09
C LEU A 178 27.59 -0.82 14.73
N LYS A 179 27.38 -1.58 13.64
CA LYS A 179 27.26 -1.03 12.29
C LYS A 179 25.80 -0.68 12.02
N ILE A 180 25.53 0.62 11.90
CA ILE A 180 24.20 1.13 11.62
C ILE A 180 23.75 0.67 10.23
N GLN A 181 22.56 0.08 10.16
CA GLN A 181 21.91 -0.33 8.91
C GLN A 181 20.51 0.25 8.80
N TYR A 182 20.06 0.38 7.55
CA TYR A 182 18.81 1.02 7.16
C TYR A 182 17.97 0.08 6.31
N PRO A 183 16.63 0.19 6.34
CA PRO A 183 15.73 -0.56 5.44
C PRO A 183 16.07 -0.33 3.96
N TYR A 184 16.31 0.93 3.58
CA TYR A 184 16.80 1.28 2.25
C TYR A 184 18.30 1.53 2.27
N LEU A 185 18.99 1.01 1.26
CA LEU A 185 20.41 1.27 1.06
C LEU A 185 20.54 2.61 0.30
N VAL A 186 20.67 3.70 1.04
CA VAL A 186 20.63 5.05 0.45
C VAL A 186 21.90 5.83 0.77
N LYS A 187 22.45 6.51 -0.23
CA LYS A 187 23.58 7.43 -0.05
C LYS A 187 23.06 8.84 0.21
N TYR A 188 23.12 9.26 1.46
CA TYR A 188 22.73 10.60 1.86
C TYR A 188 23.85 11.63 1.58
N PHE A 189 23.46 12.88 1.38
CA PHE A 189 24.40 14.01 1.26
C PHE A 189 25.07 14.40 2.59
N PHE A 190 24.63 13.81 3.70
CA PHE A 190 25.13 13.99 5.05
C PHE A 190 25.49 12.64 5.69
N ASP A 191 26.22 12.66 6.80
CA ASP A 191 26.63 11.44 7.52
C ASP A 191 25.44 10.77 8.24
N ALA A 192 24.69 9.98 7.46
CA ALA A 192 23.57 9.19 7.93
C ALA A 192 24.01 8.03 8.84
N TYR A 193 25.29 7.66 8.89
CA TYR A 193 25.75 6.57 9.76
C TYR A 193 26.14 7.07 11.16
N SER A 194 25.82 8.32 11.49
CA SER A 194 25.94 8.86 12.84
C SER A 194 24.72 8.52 13.70
N ILE A 195 24.94 8.06 14.94
CA ILE A 195 23.87 7.63 15.88
C ILE A 195 22.82 8.72 16.16
N ARG A 196 23.19 10.00 15.96
CA ARG A 196 22.37 11.17 16.30
C ARG A 196 21.26 11.48 15.30
N LEU A 197 21.41 11.07 14.05
CA LEU A 197 20.40 11.29 12.99
C LEU A 197 19.71 9.99 12.58
N TRP A 198 20.24 8.85 13.03
CA TRP A 198 19.76 7.53 12.66
C TRP A 198 18.26 7.30 12.89
N TYR A 199 17.73 7.70 14.05
CA TYR A 199 16.31 7.48 14.37
C TYR A 199 15.38 8.29 13.47
N LEU A 200 15.76 9.51 13.06
CA LEU A 200 14.95 10.33 12.16
C LEU A 200 14.91 9.73 10.76
N GLU A 201 16.06 9.33 10.24
CA GLU A 201 16.18 8.69 8.93
C GLU A 201 15.47 7.34 8.90
N TYR A 202 15.59 6.56 9.97
CA TYR A 202 14.89 5.29 10.09
C TYR A 202 13.36 5.49 10.08
N ILE A 203 12.83 6.44 10.87
CA ILE A 203 11.40 6.75 10.87
C ILE A 203 10.94 7.27 9.50
N HIS A 204 11.75 8.10 8.84
CA HIS A 204 11.46 8.60 7.50
C HIS A 204 11.37 7.46 6.47
N GLN A 205 12.34 6.55 6.47
CA GLN A 205 12.35 5.39 5.56
C GLN A 205 11.23 4.39 5.85
N VAL A 206 10.89 4.18 7.12
CA VAL A 206 9.72 3.36 7.51
C VAL A 206 8.42 4.01 7.05
N TYR A 207 8.29 5.33 7.17
CA TYR A 207 7.11 6.05 6.68
C TYR A 207 7.02 6.06 5.14
N ALA A 208 8.17 6.02 4.44
CA ALA A 208 8.23 5.97 2.99
C ALA A 208 7.91 4.57 2.42
N SER A 209 7.98 3.50 3.23
CA SER A 209 7.72 2.11 2.83
C SER A 209 6.24 1.74 2.89
#